data_AF-A0A2M6R8W8-F1
#
_entry.id   AF-A0A2M6R8W8-F1
#
_cell.length_a   1.000
_cell.length_b   1.000
_cell.length_c   1.000
_cell.angle_alpha   90.00
_cell.angle_beta   90.00
_cell.angle_gamma   90.00
#
_symmetry.space_group_name_H-M   'P 1'
#
loop_
_entity.id
_entity.type
_entity.pdbx_description
1 polymer ?
#
loop_
_entity_poly.entity_id
_entity_poly.type
_entity_poly.pdbx_seq_one_letter_code
_entity_poly.pdbx_strand_id
1 'polypeptide(L)'
;MKFLTLKMLLTPLMVILRKYFQQKGYQVDETLLKAQTREITGKKVRQIRESGMLPVVLYGHGIEPKSLSVDAKEFARAFAHSGSSTMVKIIIDDNTEPINILFHQIDRNPVSGDYVHADFLQVKLTEKIKTEIPIVLEGEENAPVVKEKEGSIITNKDHIEVEAFPQDLIHEIVVNVSELAEFDQVIHVKDLIVPAKIDVLDDPDDVIVSIQEPRSEEELAELEQEVVEDVEAVEVEKKGKEEDEDSTESADGASGEQKEEKEADK
;
A
#
# COMPACT_ATOMS: atom_id res chain seq x y z
N MET A 1 -15.99 21.81 -45.04
CA MET A 1 -16.44 22.39 -43.74
C MET A 1 -17.61 21.56 -43.18
N LYS A 2 -17.37 20.38 -42.58
CA LYS A 2 -18.42 19.50 -42.04
C LYS A 2 -17.99 18.70 -40.78
N PHE A 3 -17.08 19.25 -39.97
CA PHE A 3 -16.54 18.57 -38.77
C PHE A 3 -16.76 19.32 -37.45
N LEU A 4 -17.38 20.51 -37.46
CA LEU A 4 -17.44 21.39 -36.28
C LEU A 4 -18.68 21.21 -35.38
N THR A 5 -19.66 20.40 -35.76
CA THR A 5 -20.98 20.38 -35.10
C THR A 5 -21.24 19.19 -34.16
N LEU A 6 -20.37 18.17 -34.11
CA LEU A 6 -20.61 16.99 -33.26
C LEU A 6 -20.13 17.19 -31.80
N LYS A 7 -19.11 18.03 -31.56
CA LYS A 7 -18.60 18.33 -30.20
C LYS A 7 -19.61 19.04 -29.29
N MET A 8 -20.63 19.69 -29.85
CA MET A 8 -21.59 20.51 -29.09
C MET A 8 -22.79 19.72 -28.54
N LEU A 9 -23.02 18.50 -29.00
CA LEU A 9 -24.10 17.61 -28.53
C LEU A 9 -23.61 16.53 -27.55
N LEU A 10 -22.30 16.25 -27.51
CA LEU A 10 -21.74 15.30 -26.55
C LEU A 10 -21.66 15.88 -25.13
N THR A 11 -21.39 17.18 -24.98
CA THR A 11 -21.26 17.84 -23.66
C THR A 11 -22.54 17.80 -22.81
N PRO A 12 -23.77 18.09 -23.33
CA PRO A 12 -24.98 17.90 -22.53
C PRO A 12 -25.23 16.41 -22.25
N LEU A 13 -24.91 15.49 -23.15
CA LEU A 13 -25.07 14.05 -22.88
C LEU A 13 -24.10 13.56 -21.79
N MET A 14 -22.86 14.04 -21.78
CA MET A 14 -21.88 13.76 -20.73
C MET A 14 -22.25 14.41 -19.39
N VAL A 15 -22.79 15.64 -19.39
CA VAL A 15 -23.29 16.28 -18.16
C VAL A 15 -24.56 15.60 -17.65
N ILE A 16 -25.44 15.12 -18.55
CA ILE A 16 -26.61 14.33 -18.18
C ILE A 16 -26.17 12.96 -17.67
N LEU A 17 -25.21 12.28 -18.30
CA LEU A 17 -24.63 11.01 -17.82
C LEU A 17 -23.92 11.19 -16.48
N ARG A 18 -23.11 12.24 -16.30
CA ARG A 18 -22.46 12.57 -15.02
C ARG A 18 -23.50 12.85 -13.93
N LYS A 19 -24.57 13.59 -14.24
CA LYS A 19 -25.72 13.75 -13.33
C LYS A 19 -26.48 12.43 -13.09
N TYR A 20 -26.64 11.57 -14.10
CA TYR A 20 -27.30 10.27 -13.96
C TYR A 20 -26.48 9.32 -13.09
N PHE A 21 -25.15 9.37 -13.21
CA PHE A 21 -24.19 8.62 -12.41
C PHE A 21 -24.08 9.17 -10.98
N GLN A 22 -24.28 10.48 -10.79
CA GLN A 22 -24.32 11.14 -9.49
C GLN A 22 -25.72 11.07 -8.81
N GLN A 23 -26.78 10.73 -9.56
CA GLN A 23 -28.17 10.65 -9.09
C GLN A 23 -28.67 9.21 -8.91
N LYS A 24 -28.08 8.23 -9.62
CA LYS A 24 -27.94 6.89 -9.03
C LYS A 24 -27.03 7.06 -7.83
N GLY A 25 -27.61 7.09 -6.63
CA GLY A 25 -26.82 7.12 -5.41
C GLY A 25 -25.78 6.01 -5.47
N TYR A 26 -24.53 6.37 -5.13
CA TYR A 26 -23.48 5.41 -4.85
C TYR A 26 -24.00 4.58 -3.68
N GLN A 27 -24.59 3.42 -4.00
CA GLN A 27 -24.78 2.41 -2.98
C GLN A 27 -23.36 2.03 -2.61
N VAL A 28 -22.97 2.39 -1.39
CA VAL A 28 -21.84 1.75 -0.73
C VAL A 28 -22.27 0.29 -0.65
N ASP A 29 -21.80 -0.51 -1.61
CA ASP A 29 -22.13 -1.92 -1.69
C ASP A 29 -21.69 -2.51 -0.35
N GLU A 30 -22.66 -2.86 0.49
CA GLU A 30 -22.43 -3.20 1.89
C GLU A 30 -21.56 -4.46 1.95
N THR A 31 -20.25 -4.22 2.02
CA THR A 31 -19.25 -5.25 1.87
C THR A 31 -19.28 -6.06 3.15
N LEU A 32 -19.82 -7.26 3.05
CA LEU A 32 -20.06 -8.16 4.18
C LEU A 32 -18.98 -9.23 4.20
N LEU A 33 -18.02 -9.09 5.11
CA LEU A 33 -16.93 -10.04 5.30
C LEU A 33 -17.29 -11.06 6.37
N LYS A 34 -17.02 -12.34 6.11
CA LYS A 34 -17.17 -13.41 7.10
C LYS A 34 -15.84 -13.68 7.79
N ALA A 35 -15.89 -13.80 9.11
CA ALA A 35 -14.74 -14.07 9.94
C ALA A 35 -15.02 -15.22 10.90
N GLN A 36 -13.98 -15.99 11.21
CA GLN A 36 -14.02 -17.09 12.17
C GLN A 36 -13.08 -16.80 13.34
N THR A 37 -13.52 -17.06 14.56
CA THR A 37 -12.67 -16.92 15.75
C THR A 37 -11.52 -17.93 15.68
N ARG A 38 -10.26 -17.50 15.94
CA ARG A 38 -9.09 -18.38 15.98
C ARG A 38 -8.43 -18.45 17.35
N GLU A 39 -8.11 -19.66 17.78
CA GLU A 39 -7.24 -19.93 18.94
C GLU A 39 -5.76 -19.98 18.55
N ILE A 40 -5.47 -20.22 17.27
CA ILE A 40 -4.11 -20.40 16.75
C ILE A 40 -3.41 -19.04 16.64
N THR A 41 -2.23 -18.96 17.28
CA THR A 41 -1.40 -17.75 17.38
C THR A 41 0.09 -18.05 17.10
N GLY A 42 0.89 -17.00 16.89
CA GLY A 42 2.33 -17.10 16.68
C GLY A 42 2.72 -17.91 15.42
N LYS A 43 3.81 -18.68 15.49
CA LYS A 43 4.40 -19.39 14.33
C LYS A 43 3.43 -20.30 13.57
N LYS A 44 2.40 -20.85 14.25
CA LYS A 44 1.40 -21.75 13.64
C LYS A 44 0.46 -21.04 12.65
N VAL A 45 0.35 -19.70 12.71
CA VAL A 45 -0.46 -18.89 11.79
C VAL A 45 -0.03 -19.04 10.32
N ARG A 46 1.19 -19.53 10.05
CA ARG A 46 1.61 -19.94 8.71
C ARG A 46 0.67 -20.97 8.07
N GLN A 47 0.16 -21.95 8.84
CA GLN A 47 -0.75 -22.98 8.34
C GLN A 47 -2.12 -22.39 7.94
N ILE A 48 -2.57 -21.34 8.62
CA ILE A 48 -3.80 -20.60 8.28
C ILE A 48 -3.66 -19.98 6.89
N ARG A 49 -2.53 -19.31 6.62
CA ARG A 49 -2.21 -18.73 5.30
C ARG A 49 -2.05 -19.79 4.21
N GLU A 50 -1.39 -20.92 4.51
CA GLU A 50 -1.28 -22.06 3.60
C GLU A 50 -2.65 -22.69 3.27
N SER A 51 -3.65 -22.56 4.15
CA SER A 51 -5.04 -22.98 3.90
C SER A 51 -5.90 -21.95 3.13
N GLY A 52 -5.34 -20.79 2.77
CA GLY A 52 -6.04 -19.71 2.05
C GLY A 52 -6.81 -18.74 2.94
N MET A 53 -6.65 -18.83 4.26
CA MET A 53 -7.25 -17.93 5.25
C MET A 53 -6.23 -16.85 5.66
N LEU A 54 -6.69 -15.60 5.78
CA LEU A 54 -5.92 -14.48 6.28
C LEU A 54 -6.13 -14.32 7.80
N PRO A 55 -5.07 -14.31 8.63
CA PRO A 55 -5.17 -13.96 10.04
C PRO A 55 -5.43 -12.46 10.21
N VAL A 56 -6.32 -12.12 11.14
CA VAL A 56 -6.76 -10.75 11.42
C VAL A 56 -6.81 -10.50 12.93
N VAL A 57 -6.70 -9.24 13.34
CA VAL A 57 -7.10 -8.79 14.68
C VAL A 57 -8.22 -7.75 14.56
N LEU A 58 -9.31 -7.95 15.31
CA LEU A 58 -10.37 -6.96 15.48
C LEU A 58 -10.21 -6.30 16.85
N TYR A 59 -10.10 -4.98 16.89
CA TYR A 59 -10.08 -4.18 18.12
C TYR A 59 -10.85 -2.88 17.91
N GLY A 60 -11.07 -2.10 18.96
CA GLY A 60 -11.69 -0.79 18.84
C GLY A 60 -12.43 -0.38 20.10
N HIS A 61 -13.25 0.66 20.00
CA HIS A 61 -13.86 1.27 21.17
C HIS A 61 -14.97 0.37 21.77
N GLY A 62 -14.70 -0.14 22.98
CA GLY A 62 -15.68 -0.90 23.77
C GLY A 62 -15.69 -2.41 23.51
N ILE A 63 -14.68 -2.95 22.82
CA ILE A 63 -14.47 -4.40 22.68
C ILE A 63 -13.07 -4.82 23.10
N GLU A 64 -12.94 -6.03 23.64
CA GLU A 64 -11.65 -6.69 23.83
C GLU A 64 -11.09 -7.13 22.46
N PRO A 65 -9.77 -7.06 22.22
CA PRO A 65 -9.17 -7.49 20.96
C PRO A 65 -9.44 -8.98 20.65
N LYS A 66 -10.03 -9.26 19.49
CA LYS A 66 -10.34 -10.62 19.04
C LYS A 66 -9.41 -11.06 17.92
N SER A 67 -8.82 -12.23 18.09
CA SER A 67 -8.06 -12.92 17.04
C SER A 67 -9.03 -13.63 16.09
N LEU A 68 -9.10 -13.16 14.84
CA LEU A 68 -10.00 -13.67 13.80
C LEU A 68 -9.23 -14.23 12.60
N SER A 69 -9.93 -14.96 11.73
CA SER A 69 -9.47 -15.36 10.40
C SER A 69 -10.55 -15.08 9.38
N VAL A 70 -10.20 -14.62 8.18
CA VAL A 70 -11.12 -14.36 7.06
C VAL A 70 -10.64 -15.11 5.82
N ASP A 71 -11.50 -15.39 4.84
CA ASP A 71 -11.03 -15.92 3.55
C ASP A 71 -10.20 -14.84 2.83
N ALA A 72 -8.98 -15.20 2.40
CA ALA A 72 -8.04 -14.23 1.83
C ALA A 72 -8.52 -13.64 0.49
N LYS A 73 -9.35 -14.36 -0.27
CA LYS A 73 -9.93 -13.90 -1.54
C LYS A 73 -11.16 -13.02 -1.32
N GLU A 74 -11.99 -13.36 -0.32
CA GLU A 74 -13.09 -12.47 0.10
C GLU A 74 -12.52 -11.15 0.65
N PHE A 75 -11.48 -11.21 1.49
CA PHE A 75 -10.78 -10.02 1.97
C PHE A 75 -10.15 -9.21 0.83
N ALA A 76 -9.40 -9.84 -0.08
CA ALA A 76 -8.77 -9.14 -1.19
C ALA A 76 -9.79 -8.41 -2.08
N ARG A 77 -10.98 -9.00 -2.29
CA ARG A 77 -12.09 -8.36 -2.98
C ARG A 77 -12.68 -7.22 -2.16
N ALA A 78 -12.99 -7.45 -0.89
CA ALA A 78 -13.53 -6.45 0.02
C ALA A 78 -12.64 -5.20 0.05
N PHE A 79 -11.34 -5.38 0.30
CA PHE A 79 -10.36 -4.30 0.33
C PHE A 79 -10.22 -3.58 -1.02
N ALA A 80 -10.24 -4.31 -2.16
CA ALA A 80 -10.18 -3.67 -3.48
C ALA A 80 -11.39 -2.79 -3.82
N HIS A 81 -12.55 -2.98 -3.17
CA HIS A 81 -13.74 -2.13 -3.37
C HIS A 81 -13.88 -1.03 -2.31
N SER A 82 -13.37 -1.25 -1.09
CA SER A 82 -13.53 -0.31 0.04
C SER A 82 -12.30 0.56 0.29
N GLY A 83 -11.08 0.08 0.01
CA GLY A 83 -9.85 0.72 0.46
C GLY A 83 -9.75 0.76 1.99
N SER A 84 -8.79 1.52 2.53
CA SER A 84 -8.59 1.63 3.98
C SER A 84 -9.70 2.45 4.66
N SER A 85 -10.21 3.45 3.96
CA SER A 85 -11.02 4.54 4.54
C SER A 85 -12.54 4.29 4.52
N THR A 86 -13.02 3.19 3.93
CA THR A 86 -14.48 2.91 3.81
C THR A 86 -14.96 1.86 4.78
N MET A 87 -16.15 2.10 5.35
CA MET A 87 -16.80 1.19 6.31
C MET A 87 -17.19 -0.14 5.67
N VAL A 88 -16.75 -1.23 6.31
CA VAL A 88 -17.06 -2.62 5.97
C VAL A 88 -17.84 -3.25 7.12
N LYS A 89 -18.72 -4.21 6.82
CA LYS A 89 -19.45 -4.98 7.83
C LYS A 89 -18.81 -6.35 8.00
N ILE A 90 -18.54 -6.76 9.23
CA ILE A 90 -18.01 -8.08 9.54
C ILE A 90 -19.01 -8.90 10.35
N ILE A 91 -19.21 -10.16 9.95
CA ILE A 91 -19.90 -11.18 10.73
C ILE A 91 -18.84 -12.11 11.33
N ILE A 92 -18.94 -12.37 12.63
CA ILE A 92 -18.05 -13.28 13.36
C ILE A 92 -18.81 -14.57 13.65
N ASP A 93 -18.25 -15.69 13.20
CA ASP A 93 -18.83 -17.03 13.29
C ASP A 93 -20.28 -17.04 12.76
N ASP A 94 -21.23 -17.64 13.47
CA ASP A 94 -22.67 -17.66 13.09
C ASP A 94 -23.49 -16.49 13.69
N ASN A 95 -22.84 -15.43 14.19
CA ASN A 95 -23.55 -14.32 14.83
C ASN A 95 -24.29 -13.44 13.80
N THR A 96 -25.58 -13.21 14.00
CA THR A 96 -26.43 -12.44 13.06
C THR A 96 -26.23 -10.93 13.11
N GLU A 97 -25.52 -10.38 14.10
CA GLU A 97 -25.28 -8.95 14.21
C GLU A 97 -23.96 -8.55 13.53
N PRO A 98 -23.99 -7.82 12.39
CA PRO A 98 -22.79 -7.34 11.74
C PRO A 98 -22.16 -6.18 12.52
N ILE A 99 -20.85 -6.22 12.68
CA ILE A 99 -20.06 -5.16 13.31
C ILE A 99 -19.52 -4.24 12.22
N ASN A 100 -19.60 -2.92 12.42
CA ASN A 100 -19.01 -1.94 11.51
C ASN A 100 -17.50 -1.79 11.82
N ILE A 101 -16.68 -1.94 10.79
CA ILE A 101 -15.21 -1.88 10.88
C ILE A 101 -14.62 -0.98 9.78
N LEU A 102 -13.39 -0.52 10.02
CA LEU A 102 -12.48 -0.02 9.00
C LEU A 102 -11.25 -0.92 8.90
N PHE A 103 -10.64 -0.96 7.72
CA PHE A 103 -9.35 -1.60 7.50
C PHE A 103 -8.24 -0.61 7.88
N HIS A 104 -7.56 -0.84 9.00
CA HIS A 104 -6.64 0.13 9.56
C HIS A 104 -5.20 -0.09 9.08
N GLN A 105 -4.60 -1.25 9.39
CA GLN A 105 -3.26 -1.63 8.93
C GLN A 105 -3.35 -2.92 8.13
N ILE A 106 -2.61 -3.02 7.04
CA ILE A 106 -2.59 -4.18 6.15
C ILE A 106 -1.16 -4.52 5.78
N ASP A 107 -0.70 -5.69 6.22
CA ASP A 107 0.64 -6.18 5.94
C ASP A 107 0.61 -7.02 4.66
N ARG A 108 1.39 -6.62 3.65
CA ARG A 108 1.60 -7.40 2.41
C ARG A 108 2.97 -8.07 2.41
N ASN A 109 3.07 -9.23 1.76
CA ASN A 109 4.34 -9.88 1.49
C ASN A 109 5.08 -9.11 0.39
N PRO A 110 6.28 -8.53 0.63
CA PRO A 110 6.98 -7.75 -0.37
C PRO A 110 7.44 -8.56 -1.59
N VAL A 111 7.51 -9.90 -1.50
CA VAL A 111 7.95 -10.78 -2.59
C VAL A 111 6.78 -11.33 -3.41
N SER A 112 5.68 -11.75 -2.77
CA SER A 112 4.54 -12.35 -3.47
C SER A 112 3.34 -11.42 -3.67
N GLY A 113 3.32 -10.26 -3.00
CA GLY A 113 2.19 -9.33 -3.00
C GLY A 113 0.98 -9.78 -2.16
N ASP A 114 0.97 -11.02 -1.68
CA ASP A 114 -0.14 -11.56 -0.88
C ASP A 114 -0.34 -10.82 0.44
N TYR A 115 -1.60 -10.67 0.86
CA TYR A 115 -1.92 -10.21 2.21
C TYR A 115 -1.45 -11.22 3.26
N VAL A 116 -0.70 -10.74 4.24
CA VAL A 116 -0.11 -11.55 5.33
C VAL A 116 -0.92 -11.41 6.61
N HIS A 117 -1.38 -10.20 6.91
CA HIS A 117 -2.13 -9.85 8.10
C HIS A 117 -2.96 -8.59 7.83
N ALA A 118 -4.05 -8.40 8.58
CA ALA A 118 -4.82 -7.16 8.55
C ALA A 118 -5.41 -6.84 9.93
N ASP A 119 -5.51 -5.56 10.24
CA ASP A 119 -6.06 -5.01 11.46
C ASP A 119 -7.38 -4.30 11.19
N PHE A 120 -8.42 -4.71 11.90
CA PHE A 120 -9.77 -4.17 11.77
C PHE A 120 -10.11 -3.31 12.98
N LEU A 121 -10.40 -2.03 12.74
CA LEU A 121 -10.83 -1.09 13.76
C LEU A 121 -12.36 -1.04 13.81
N GLN A 122 -12.97 -1.47 14.90
CA GLN A 122 -14.41 -1.31 15.14
C GLN A 122 -14.73 0.18 15.36
N VAL A 123 -15.70 0.67 14.58
CA VAL A 123 -16.12 2.08 14.57
C VAL A 123 -17.59 2.23 14.96
N LYS A 124 -17.91 3.28 15.72
CA LYS A 124 -19.30 3.68 16.01
C LYS A 124 -19.70 4.85 15.12
N LEU A 125 -20.94 4.82 14.62
CA LEU A 125 -21.50 5.88 13.77
C LEU A 125 -21.60 7.26 14.46
N THR A 126 -21.55 7.29 15.80
CA THR A 126 -21.74 8.48 16.63
C THR A 126 -20.45 9.18 17.04
N GLU A 127 -19.29 8.59 16.74
CA GLU A 127 -17.99 9.05 17.19
C GLU A 127 -17.15 9.47 15.97
N LYS A 128 -16.41 10.58 16.09
CA LYS A 128 -15.38 10.92 15.11
C LYS A 128 -14.20 9.97 15.27
N ILE A 129 -13.56 9.67 14.15
CA ILE A 129 -12.40 8.78 14.08
C ILE A 129 -11.29 9.46 13.28
N LYS A 130 -10.06 9.13 13.63
CA LYS A 130 -8.86 9.51 12.87
C LYS A 130 -8.50 8.37 11.93
N THR A 131 -8.29 8.68 10.66
CA THR A 131 -7.91 7.71 9.64
C THR A 131 -7.08 8.39 8.55
N GLU A 132 -6.29 7.60 7.85
CA GLU A 132 -5.58 8.03 6.67
C GLU A 132 -6.49 7.85 5.44
N ILE A 133 -6.47 8.82 4.52
CA ILE A 133 -7.07 8.70 3.18
C ILE A 133 -5.94 8.74 2.14
N PRO A 134 -5.86 7.78 1.21
CA PRO A 134 -4.85 7.79 0.14
C PRO A 134 -5.12 8.89 -0.89
N ILE A 135 -4.04 9.41 -1.45
CA ILE A 135 -4.02 10.42 -2.50
C ILE A 135 -3.75 9.73 -3.83
N VAL A 136 -4.56 10.03 -4.86
CA VAL A 136 -4.38 9.50 -6.22
C VAL A 136 -4.13 10.66 -7.17
N LEU A 137 -2.99 10.63 -7.87
CA LEU A 137 -2.63 11.65 -8.84
C LEU A 137 -3.27 11.34 -10.20
N GLU A 138 -4.04 12.27 -10.73
CA GLU A 138 -4.66 12.17 -12.06
C GLU A 138 -3.92 13.01 -13.10
N GLY A 139 -3.49 12.35 -14.17
CA GLY A 139 -2.97 13.00 -15.38
C GLY A 139 -1.49 13.36 -15.33
N GLU A 140 -0.69 12.65 -14.54
CA GLU A 140 0.79 12.73 -14.52
C GLU A 140 1.38 12.75 -15.94
N GLU A 141 0.97 11.78 -16.78
CA GLU A 141 1.38 11.67 -18.19
C GLU A 141 1.08 12.92 -19.02
N ASN A 142 0.14 13.77 -18.59
CA ASN A 142 -0.29 14.95 -19.34
C ASN A 142 0.32 16.27 -18.87
N ALA A 143 0.99 16.30 -17.72
CA ALA A 143 1.66 17.47 -17.21
C ALA A 143 2.73 17.98 -18.21
N PRO A 144 2.70 19.26 -18.64
CA PRO A 144 3.73 19.85 -19.49
C PRO A 144 5.16 19.67 -18.94
N VAL A 145 5.34 19.67 -17.62
CA VAL A 145 6.62 19.37 -16.96
C VAL A 145 7.21 18.03 -17.38
N VAL A 146 6.40 16.97 -17.42
CA VAL A 146 6.84 15.61 -17.77
C VAL A 146 7.04 15.49 -19.29
N LYS A 147 6.18 16.13 -20.09
CA LYS A 147 6.19 16.02 -21.56
C LYS A 147 7.21 16.89 -22.28
N GLU A 148 7.43 18.11 -21.80
CA GLU A 148 8.17 19.16 -22.53
C GLU A 148 9.49 19.52 -21.84
N LYS A 149 9.61 19.25 -20.54
CA LYS A 149 10.75 19.63 -19.70
C LYS A 149 11.44 18.46 -18.99
N GLU A 150 11.02 17.23 -19.29
CA GLU A 150 11.57 15.97 -18.73
C GLU A 150 11.63 15.91 -17.18
N GLY A 151 10.82 16.73 -16.50
CA GLY A 151 10.75 16.79 -15.04
C GLY A 151 10.07 15.58 -14.44
N SER A 152 10.56 15.14 -13.28
CA SER A 152 9.98 14.04 -12.51
C SER A 152 9.01 14.56 -11.45
N ILE A 153 7.80 13.99 -11.41
CA ILE A 153 6.83 14.27 -10.34
C ILE A 153 7.20 13.40 -9.13
N ILE A 154 7.29 14.02 -7.95
CA ILE A 154 7.60 13.35 -6.68
C ILE A 154 6.45 13.54 -5.70
N THR A 155 5.89 12.41 -5.27
CA THR A 155 4.87 12.34 -4.22
C THR A 155 5.56 12.24 -2.87
N ASN A 156 5.56 13.34 -2.10
CA ASN A 156 6.17 13.42 -0.77
C ASN A 156 5.27 12.87 0.34
N LYS A 157 3.94 12.98 0.15
CA LYS A 157 2.91 12.30 0.95
C LYS A 157 1.94 11.62 0.01
N ASP A 158 1.68 10.34 0.25
CA ASP A 158 0.69 9.51 -0.46
C ASP A 158 -0.60 9.28 0.36
N HIS A 159 -0.60 9.67 1.63
CA HIS A 159 -1.73 9.59 2.56
C HIS A 159 -1.90 10.90 3.35
N ILE A 160 -3.11 11.15 3.86
CA ILE A 160 -3.47 12.33 4.66
C ILE A 160 -4.23 11.90 5.92
N GLU A 161 -3.80 12.38 7.08
CA GLU A 161 -4.53 12.22 8.34
C GLU A 161 -5.78 13.12 8.36
N VAL A 162 -6.94 12.51 8.51
CA VAL A 162 -8.21 13.22 8.64
C VAL A 162 -9.02 12.73 9.85
N GLU A 163 -9.83 13.64 10.40
CA GLU A 163 -10.83 13.35 11.42
C GLU A 163 -12.24 13.54 10.85
N ALA A 164 -13.02 12.47 10.80
CA ALA A 164 -14.37 12.50 10.24
C ALA A 164 -15.31 11.51 10.94
N PHE A 165 -16.60 11.59 10.63
CA PHE A 165 -17.53 10.52 10.97
C PHE A 165 -17.38 9.35 9.98
N PRO A 166 -17.51 8.08 10.42
CA PRO A 166 -17.40 6.92 9.53
C PRO A 166 -18.37 6.87 8.35
N GLN A 167 -19.42 7.70 8.33
CA GLN A 167 -20.39 7.81 7.24
C GLN A 167 -20.01 8.83 6.16
N ASP A 168 -19.07 9.74 6.46
CA ASP A 168 -18.67 10.86 5.60
C ASP A 168 -17.24 10.71 5.06
N LEU A 169 -16.59 9.56 5.30
CA LEU A 169 -15.29 9.21 4.73
C LEU A 169 -15.39 8.89 3.23
N ILE A 170 -14.28 9.14 2.53
CA ILE A 170 -14.12 8.91 1.08
C ILE A 170 -13.00 7.88 0.89
N HIS A 171 -13.09 7.09 -0.17
CA HIS A 171 -12.09 6.08 -0.53
C HIS A 171 -10.70 6.67 -0.83
N GLU A 172 -10.65 7.80 -1.53
CA GLU A 172 -9.42 8.41 -2.08
C GLU A 172 -9.62 9.92 -2.32
N ILE A 173 -8.53 10.69 -2.29
CA ILE A 173 -8.50 12.10 -2.68
C ILE A 173 -7.80 12.20 -4.04
N VAL A 174 -8.55 12.57 -5.08
CA VAL A 174 -8.03 12.73 -6.44
C VAL A 174 -7.43 14.13 -6.61
N VAL A 175 -6.15 14.20 -6.96
CA VAL A 175 -5.41 15.44 -7.22
C VAL A 175 -5.05 15.50 -8.69
N ASN A 176 -5.54 16.52 -9.40
CA ASN A 176 -5.22 16.70 -10.81
C ASN A 176 -3.87 17.41 -10.95
N VAL A 177 -2.90 16.74 -11.57
CA VAL A 177 -1.54 17.26 -11.81
C VAL A 177 -1.31 17.70 -13.26
N SER A 178 -2.35 17.64 -14.11
CA SER A 178 -2.24 17.93 -15.55
C SER A 178 -1.91 19.39 -15.87
N GLU A 179 -2.14 20.30 -14.92
CA GLU A 179 -1.90 21.75 -15.08
C GLU A 179 -0.51 22.19 -14.59
N LEU A 180 0.32 21.26 -14.07
CA LEU A 180 1.68 21.57 -13.62
C LEU A 180 2.63 21.80 -14.81
N ALA A 181 3.09 23.04 -14.96
CA ALA A 181 3.87 23.53 -16.10
C ALA A 181 5.27 24.02 -15.74
N GLU A 182 5.54 24.43 -14.50
CA GLU A 182 6.83 24.95 -14.04
C GLU A 182 7.42 24.12 -12.89
N PHE A 183 8.74 24.03 -12.81
CA PHE A 183 9.45 23.19 -11.82
C PHE A 183 9.25 23.66 -10.37
N ASP A 184 9.09 24.96 -10.15
CA ASP A 184 8.80 25.54 -8.82
C ASP A 184 7.35 25.29 -8.34
N GLN A 185 6.51 24.59 -9.12
CA GLN A 185 5.13 24.34 -8.72
C GLN A 185 5.02 23.16 -7.74
N VAL A 186 4.36 23.44 -6.63
CA VAL A 186 4.19 22.55 -5.49
C VAL A 186 2.71 22.51 -5.13
N ILE A 187 2.15 21.33 -4.92
CA ILE A 187 0.78 21.15 -4.43
C ILE A 187 0.84 20.93 -2.92
N HIS A 188 0.17 21.80 -2.17
CA HIS A 188 0.08 21.72 -0.72
C HIS A 188 -1.25 21.09 -0.26
N VAL A 189 -1.31 20.66 1.00
CA VAL A 189 -2.54 20.12 1.64
C VAL A 189 -3.73 21.08 1.53
N LYS A 190 -3.51 22.39 1.61
CA LYS A 190 -4.56 23.42 1.45
C LYS A 190 -5.21 23.49 0.05
N ASP A 191 -4.54 22.98 -0.98
CA ASP A 191 -5.01 23.06 -2.38
C ASP A 191 -5.97 21.90 -2.74
N LEU A 192 -6.19 20.97 -1.80
CA LEU A 192 -7.02 19.79 -1.98
C LEU A 192 -8.52 20.07 -1.95
N ILE A 193 -9.25 19.36 -2.80
CA ILE A 193 -10.71 19.43 -2.87
C ILE A 193 -11.32 18.42 -1.88
N VAL A 194 -11.28 18.76 -0.59
CA VAL A 194 -11.88 17.96 0.49
C VAL A 194 -13.29 18.50 0.82
N PRO A 195 -14.33 17.66 0.98
CA PRO A 195 -15.65 18.13 1.39
C PRO A 195 -15.65 18.60 2.85
N ALA A 196 -16.42 19.67 3.12
CA ALA A 196 -16.47 20.39 4.39
C ALA A 196 -17.02 19.63 5.63
N LYS A 197 -17.08 18.30 5.57
CA LYS A 197 -17.42 17.39 6.69
C LYS A 197 -16.21 16.61 7.24
N ILE A 198 -15.09 16.66 6.53
CA ILE A 198 -13.84 16.01 6.89
C ILE A 198 -12.90 17.10 7.40
N ASP A 199 -12.44 16.97 8.65
CA ASP A 199 -11.45 17.87 9.21
C ASP A 199 -10.06 17.30 8.90
N VAL A 200 -9.24 18.01 8.13
CA VAL A 200 -7.85 17.60 7.86
C VAL A 200 -6.98 17.93 9.08
N LEU A 201 -6.12 16.99 9.49
CA LEU A 201 -5.24 17.14 10.67
C LEU A 201 -3.79 17.50 10.32
N ASP A 202 -3.35 17.18 9.10
CA ASP A 202 -2.06 17.58 8.56
C ASP A 202 -1.90 19.10 8.46
N ASP A 203 -0.64 19.58 8.39
CA ASP A 203 -0.36 21.00 8.21
C ASP A 203 -0.83 21.46 6.81
N PRO A 204 -1.64 22.54 6.68
CA PRO A 204 -2.09 23.04 5.38
C PRO A 204 -0.95 23.47 4.43
N ASP A 205 0.24 23.77 4.96
CA ASP A 205 1.43 24.11 4.19
C ASP A 205 2.34 22.90 3.88
N ASP A 206 2.03 21.69 4.35
CA ASP A 206 2.76 20.48 3.97
C ASP A 206 2.68 20.22 2.46
N VAL A 207 3.77 19.70 1.90
CA VAL A 207 3.90 19.39 0.47
C VAL A 207 3.44 17.97 0.18
N ILE A 208 2.55 17.84 -0.79
CA ILE A 208 2.05 16.55 -1.29
C ILE A 208 2.80 16.16 -2.56
N VAL A 209 2.78 17.05 -3.55
CA VAL A 209 3.45 16.86 -4.84
C VAL A 209 4.46 17.97 -5.04
N SER A 210 5.71 17.60 -5.31
CA SER A 210 6.75 18.49 -5.78
C SER A 210 7.28 17.99 -7.12
N ILE A 211 7.86 18.88 -7.91
CA ILE A 211 8.56 18.53 -9.14
C ILE A 211 10.06 18.57 -8.89
N GLN A 212 10.79 17.61 -9.45
CA GLN A 212 12.24 17.64 -9.53
C GLN A 212 12.68 17.84 -10.98
N GLU A 213 13.62 18.76 -11.19
CA GLU A 213 14.27 18.99 -12.48
C GLU A 213 15.06 17.74 -12.93
N PRO A 214 15.11 17.44 -14.24
CA PRO A 214 16.04 16.44 -14.74
C PRO A 214 17.47 16.92 -14.50
N ARG A 215 18.33 16.02 -14.01
CA ARG A 215 19.78 16.30 -13.95
C ARG A 215 20.33 16.46 -15.36
N SER A 216 21.26 17.39 -15.53
CA SER A 216 21.92 17.60 -16.82
C SER A 216 22.81 16.41 -17.22
N GLU A 217 23.07 16.24 -18.52
CA GLU A 217 24.02 15.23 -19.01
C GLU A 217 25.43 15.42 -18.41
N GLU A 218 25.81 16.66 -18.08
CA GLU A 218 27.08 16.99 -17.43
C GLU A 218 27.12 16.48 -15.97
N GLU A 219 26.05 16.67 -15.19
CA GLU A 219 25.93 16.13 -13.83
C GLU A 219 25.81 14.60 -13.78
N LEU A 220 25.21 13.96 -14.79
CA LEU A 220 25.26 12.50 -14.92
C LEU A 220 26.68 12.02 -15.22
N ALA A 221 27.42 12.69 -16.11
CA ALA A 221 28.77 12.31 -16.48
C ALA A 221 29.78 12.46 -15.31
N GLU A 222 29.63 13.50 -14.47
CA GLU A 222 30.45 13.66 -13.26
C GLU A 222 30.17 12.55 -12.24
N LEU A 223 28.91 12.18 -12.01
CA LEU A 223 28.54 11.06 -11.12
C LEU A 223 28.98 9.69 -11.67
N GLU A 224 28.93 9.47 -12.98
CA GLU A 224 29.47 8.25 -13.60
C GLU A 224 30.99 8.17 -13.43
N GLN A 225 31.72 9.30 -13.48
CA GLN A 225 33.16 9.32 -13.17
C GLN A 225 33.44 9.05 -11.69
N GLU A 226 32.72 9.71 -10.77
CA GLU A 226 32.90 9.52 -9.32
C GLU A 226 32.61 8.07 -8.89
N VAL A 227 31.56 7.44 -9.45
CA VAL A 227 31.24 6.02 -9.22
C VAL A 227 32.31 5.07 -9.80
N VAL A 228 32.94 5.41 -10.93
CA VAL A 228 34.04 4.59 -11.48
C VAL A 228 35.30 4.69 -10.61
N GLU A 229 35.66 5.89 -10.11
CA GLU A 229 36.78 6.06 -9.19
C GLU A 229 36.59 5.29 -7.86
N ASP A 230 35.37 5.28 -7.30
CA ASP A 230 35.07 4.56 -6.05
C ASP A 230 35.07 3.03 -6.24
N VAL A 231 34.66 2.54 -7.42
CA VAL A 231 34.72 1.10 -7.77
C VAL A 231 36.17 0.64 -8.00
N GLU A 232 37.01 1.44 -8.67
CA GLU A 232 38.45 1.13 -8.82
C GLU A 232 39.18 1.12 -7.47
N ALA A 233 38.81 2.01 -6.54
CA ALA A 233 39.37 2.02 -5.18
C ALA A 233 39.08 0.72 -4.40
N VAL A 234 37.89 0.12 -4.59
CA VAL A 234 37.48 -1.13 -3.92
C VAL A 234 38.17 -2.37 -4.51
N GLU A 235 38.60 -2.37 -5.78
CA GLU A 235 39.26 -3.53 -6.40
C GLU A 235 40.72 -3.71 -5.95
N VAL A 236 41.39 -2.63 -5.53
CA VAL A 236 42.84 -2.64 -5.19
C VAL A 236 43.16 -3.34 -3.86
N GLU A 237 42.27 -3.37 -2.87
CA GLU A 237 42.56 -3.96 -1.55
C GLU A 237 42.53 -5.51 -1.50
N LYS A 238 42.09 -6.21 -2.56
CA LYS A 238 41.84 -7.67 -2.49
C LYS A 238 42.91 -8.59 -3.07
N LYS A 239 44.11 -8.09 -3.38
CA LYS A 239 45.18 -8.92 -3.98
C LYS A 239 46.53 -8.76 -3.30
N GLY A 240 46.70 -9.43 -2.16
CA GLY A 240 47.91 -9.27 -1.32
C GLY A 240 48.17 -10.36 -0.29
N LYS A 241 47.88 -11.65 -0.59
CA LYS A 241 48.53 -12.76 0.13
C LYS A 241 48.57 -14.08 -0.67
N GLU A 242 49.73 -14.34 -1.26
CA GLU A 242 50.34 -15.65 -1.56
C GLU A 242 50.34 -16.56 -0.29
N GLU A 243 50.36 -17.90 -0.27
CA GLU A 243 50.57 -19.00 -1.24
C GLU A 243 49.59 -20.16 -0.80
N ASP A 244 49.59 -21.42 -1.22
CA ASP A 244 50.63 -22.33 -1.78
C ASP A 244 49.99 -23.49 -2.60
N GLU A 245 50.81 -24.39 -3.14
CA GLU A 245 50.51 -25.68 -3.79
C GLU A 245 50.05 -26.77 -2.76
N ASP A 246 49.55 -27.98 -3.07
CA ASP A 246 49.43 -28.78 -4.30
C ASP A 246 48.23 -29.78 -4.18
N SER A 247 48.01 -30.56 -5.25
CA SER A 247 47.28 -31.83 -5.44
C SER A 247 47.19 -32.83 -4.25
N THR A 248 46.41 -33.93 -4.28
CA THR A 248 45.81 -34.69 -5.39
C THR A 248 44.54 -35.46 -4.98
N GLU A 249 43.70 -35.74 -5.98
CA GLU A 249 42.80 -36.89 -6.18
C GLU A 249 42.38 -37.88 -5.04
N SER A 250 41.08 -38.15 -5.07
CA SER A 250 40.44 -39.48 -5.12
C SER A 250 39.83 -40.16 -3.86
N ALA A 251 38.55 -40.47 -4.07
CA ALA A 251 37.88 -41.75 -3.81
C ALA A 251 37.51 -42.18 -2.37
N ASP A 252 36.19 -42.14 -2.15
CA ASP A 252 35.35 -43.26 -1.71
C ASP A 252 35.45 -43.76 -0.24
N GLY A 253 34.38 -44.40 0.24
CA GLY A 253 34.43 -45.17 1.49
C GLY A 253 33.42 -44.78 2.58
N ALA A 254 32.19 -45.26 2.40
CA ALA A 254 31.35 -45.91 3.43
C ALA A 254 31.25 -45.30 4.86
N SER A 255 30.04 -44.86 5.20
CA SER A 255 29.54 -44.87 6.58
C SER A 255 29.50 -46.29 7.15
N GLY A 256 30.10 -46.53 8.32
CA GLY A 256 30.08 -47.84 8.97
C GLY A 256 30.57 -47.82 10.42
N GLU A 257 29.66 -47.49 11.33
CA GLU A 257 29.33 -48.19 12.60
C GLU A 257 30.42 -48.73 13.57
N GLN A 258 30.03 -48.88 14.85
CA GLN A 258 30.78 -49.45 16.01
C GLN A 258 31.63 -48.46 16.82
N LYS A 259 31.74 -48.55 18.15
CA LYS A 259 31.05 -49.33 19.23
C LYS A 259 31.28 -48.55 20.57
N GLU A 260 30.39 -48.56 21.57
CA GLU A 260 30.34 -49.54 22.70
C GLU A 260 31.66 -49.53 23.51
N GLU A 261 31.70 -49.35 24.84
CA GLU A 261 31.02 -50.14 25.89
C GLU A 261 31.05 -49.46 27.30
N LYS A 262 30.03 -49.77 28.14
CA LYS A 262 30.09 -50.15 29.60
C LYS A 262 30.68 -49.18 30.66
N GLU A 263 30.38 -49.27 31.97
CA GLU A 263 29.34 -49.98 32.77
C GLU A 263 29.18 -49.26 34.15
N ALA A 264 28.13 -49.61 34.91
CA ALA A 264 27.96 -49.60 36.40
C ALA A 264 28.76 -48.59 37.27
N ASP A 265 28.15 -47.92 38.27
CA ASP A 265 27.62 -48.56 39.49
C ASP A 265 26.84 -47.54 40.38
N LYS A 266 25.97 -48.06 41.27
CA LYS A 266 25.12 -47.41 42.31
C LYS A 266 23.92 -46.54 41.91
#